data_AF-A0A0D8LA53-F1
#
_entry.id   AF-A0A0D8LA53-F1
#
_cell.length_a   1.000
_cell.length_b   1.000
_cell.length_c   1.000
_cell.angle_alpha   90.00
_cell.angle_beta   90.00
_cell.angle_gamma   90.00
#
_symmetry.space_group_name_H-M   'P 1'
#
loop_
_entity.id
_entity.type
_entity.pdbx_description
1 polymer ?
#
loop_
_entity_poly.entity_id
_entity_poly.type
_entity_poly.pdbx_seq_one_letter_code
_entity_poly.pdbx_strand_id
1 'polypeptide(L)'
;MANIIGLLHDQLCSLVRTFCALTEASWRYETDDYKRQTFIPADLWSGDNLGVLVGVKLQKALLEMEMAYTQKNTRRLNITKTISLKSLVSNHQVKADETLLTTWDEVKAALKCAKKLSFDLSHQFFDADFPGHYARKIHSLSVTFPTLLPPYQNMRVLLEQTSNTLLVAPDIEAVKSLYTPTEKTDSDSIIRNLRINQKIILSRGNDDSGEFPDDGFTGGQYHSFEHTGAVSHWQLSVPRPKNGPELLDNLNDIIIKLNYTAKSGDQSFENAVNQLLEDNESVRKGHD
;
A
#
# COMPACT_ATOMS: atom_id res chain seq x y z
N MET A 1 -17.29 -13.45 -46.91
CA MET A 1 -15.93 -13.36 -46.33
C MET A 1 -15.64 -12.00 -45.72
N ALA A 2 -15.77 -10.89 -46.45
CA ALA A 2 -15.45 -9.54 -45.93
C ALA A 2 -16.18 -9.17 -44.61
N ASN A 3 -17.48 -9.46 -44.48
CA ASN A 3 -18.23 -9.17 -43.25
C ASN A 3 -17.74 -10.01 -42.04
N ILE A 4 -17.33 -11.26 -42.27
CA ILE A 4 -16.82 -12.14 -41.21
C ILE A 4 -15.44 -11.65 -40.75
N ILE A 5 -14.59 -11.23 -41.70
CA ILE A 5 -13.26 -10.68 -41.40
C ILE A 5 -13.38 -9.34 -40.66
N GLY A 6 -14.29 -8.46 -41.09
CA GLY A 6 -14.55 -7.19 -40.39
C GLY A 6 -15.02 -7.40 -38.95
N LEU A 7 -15.97 -8.31 -38.73
CA LEU A 7 -16.45 -8.64 -37.39
C LEU A 7 -15.34 -9.23 -36.51
N LEU A 8 -14.54 -10.15 -37.05
CA LEU A 8 -13.40 -10.73 -36.31
C LEU A 8 -12.33 -9.68 -36.00
N HIS A 9 -12.07 -8.78 -36.94
CA HIS A 9 -11.17 -7.63 -36.75
C HIS A 9 -11.67 -6.79 -35.58
N ASP A 10 -12.91 -6.31 -35.60
CA ASP A 10 -13.49 -5.48 -34.52
C ASP A 10 -13.43 -6.17 -33.14
N GLN A 11 -13.69 -7.49 -33.09
CA GLN A 11 -13.54 -8.27 -31.86
C GLN A 11 -12.10 -8.29 -31.35
N LEU A 12 -11.14 -8.66 -32.19
CA LEU A 12 -9.71 -8.67 -31.82
C LEU A 12 -9.23 -7.29 -31.35
N CYS A 13 -9.69 -6.27 -32.05
CA CYS A 13 -9.42 -4.88 -31.82
C CYS A 13 -9.90 -4.39 -30.44
N SER A 14 -11.11 -4.78 -30.05
CA SER A 14 -11.64 -4.52 -28.71
C SER A 14 -10.84 -5.23 -27.60
N LEU A 15 -10.39 -6.46 -27.86
CA LEU A 15 -9.58 -7.25 -26.93
C LEU A 15 -8.19 -6.62 -26.74
N VAL A 16 -7.50 -6.26 -27.82
CA VAL A 16 -6.18 -5.62 -27.76
C VAL A 16 -6.26 -4.28 -27.02
N ARG A 17 -7.31 -3.48 -27.27
CA ARG A 17 -7.52 -2.23 -26.52
C ARG A 17 -7.61 -2.47 -25.01
N THR A 18 -8.27 -3.54 -24.60
CA THR A 18 -8.39 -3.91 -23.19
C THR A 18 -7.03 -4.26 -22.60
N PHE A 19 -6.20 -5.05 -23.31
CA PHE A 19 -4.84 -5.37 -22.87
C PHE A 19 -3.95 -4.13 -22.76
N CYS A 20 -4.02 -3.23 -23.73
CA CYS A 20 -3.28 -1.96 -23.66
C CYS A 20 -3.74 -1.14 -22.44
N ALA A 21 -5.05 -1.06 -22.18
CA ALA A 21 -5.58 -0.32 -21.02
C ALA A 21 -5.13 -0.93 -19.69
N LEU A 22 -5.06 -2.27 -19.59
CA LEU A 22 -4.48 -2.95 -18.42
C LEU A 22 -3.00 -2.63 -18.25
N THR A 23 -2.24 -2.59 -19.35
CA THR A 23 -0.81 -2.23 -19.34
C THR A 23 -0.60 -0.78 -18.91
N GLU A 24 -1.47 0.12 -19.36
CA GLU A 24 -1.44 1.52 -18.91
C GLU A 24 -1.79 1.63 -17.42
N ALA A 25 -2.76 0.85 -16.93
CA ALA A 25 -3.11 0.82 -15.51
C ALA A 25 -1.94 0.31 -14.64
N SER A 26 -1.22 -0.73 -15.06
CA SER A 26 -0.03 -1.21 -14.36
C SER A 26 1.12 -0.18 -14.42
N TRP A 27 1.32 0.47 -15.57
CA TRP A 27 2.29 1.55 -15.72
C TRP A 27 2.02 2.71 -14.73
N ARG A 28 0.76 3.14 -14.60
CA ARG A 28 0.37 4.19 -13.65
C ARG A 28 0.59 3.74 -12.20
N TYR A 29 0.27 2.48 -11.92
CA TYR A 29 0.45 1.87 -10.60
C TYR A 29 1.92 1.85 -10.16
N GLU A 30 2.87 1.64 -11.07
CA GLU A 30 4.31 1.65 -10.75
C GLU A 30 4.90 3.06 -10.70
N THR A 31 4.57 3.91 -11.67
CA THR A 31 5.22 5.22 -11.87
C THR A 31 4.70 6.36 -10.98
N ASP A 32 3.51 6.20 -10.36
CA ASP A 32 2.77 7.24 -9.62
C ASP A 32 2.15 8.35 -10.46
N ASP A 33 2.14 8.21 -11.78
CA ASP A 33 1.57 9.23 -12.64
C ASP A 33 0.09 8.95 -12.93
N TYR A 34 -0.78 9.47 -12.06
CA TYR A 34 -2.24 9.35 -12.22
C TYR A 34 -2.86 10.55 -12.94
N LYS A 35 -2.12 11.65 -13.14
CA LYS A 35 -2.65 12.90 -13.72
C LYS A 35 -2.47 12.97 -15.24
N ARG A 36 -1.50 12.26 -15.79
CA ARG A 36 -1.23 12.27 -17.23
C ARG A 36 -2.45 11.81 -18.03
N GLN A 37 -2.64 12.44 -19.20
CA GLN A 37 -3.59 11.99 -20.20
C GLN A 37 -3.28 10.55 -20.63
N THR A 38 -4.33 9.80 -21.00
CA THR A 38 -4.16 8.42 -21.47
C THR A 38 -3.25 8.34 -22.68
N PHE A 39 -2.32 7.38 -22.68
CA PHE A 39 -1.47 7.11 -23.87
C PHE A 39 -2.31 6.56 -25.02
N ILE A 40 -3.31 5.75 -24.67
CA ILE A 40 -4.17 5.09 -25.64
C ILE A 40 -5.22 6.11 -26.14
N PRO A 41 -5.26 6.40 -27.46
CA PRO A 41 -6.21 7.36 -28.00
C PRO A 41 -7.65 6.86 -27.89
N ALA A 42 -8.60 7.75 -27.59
CA ALA A 42 -10.02 7.38 -27.57
C ALA A 42 -10.59 7.10 -28.98
N ASP A 43 -10.00 7.73 -30.00
CA ASP A 43 -10.38 7.77 -31.42
C ASP A 43 -9.67 6.68 -32.27
N LEU A 44 -9.27 5.57 -31.64
CA LEU A 44 -8.58 4.46 -32.31
C LEU A 44 -9.31 3.95 -33.56
N TRP A 45 -10.65 3.94 -33.50
CA TRP A 45 -11.54 3.30 -34.49
C TRP A 45 -12.34 4.30 -35.33
N SER A 46 -12.36 5.59 -34.98
CA SER A 46 -13.15 6.58 -35.71
C SER A 46 -12.41 6.99 -36.99
N GLY A 47 -12.95 6.59 -38.13
CA GLY A 47 -12.52 7.06 -39.45
C GLY A 47 -13.08 6.19 -40.58
N ASP A 48 -13.17 6.77 -41.77
CA ASP A 48 -13.75 6.17 -42.98
C ASP A 48 -13.00 4.91 -43.50
N ASN A 49 -11.86 4.58 -42.88
CA ASN A 49 -10.95 3.51 -43.29
C ASN A 49 -11.09 2.22 -42.46
N LEU A 50 -12.28 1.92 -41.91
CA LEU A 50 -12.58 0.65 -41.21
C LEU A 50 -11.54 0.24 -40.14
N GLY A 51 -10.89 1.20 -39.48
CA GLY A 51 -9.89 0.91 -38.44
C GLY A 51 -8.61 0.21 -38.93
N VAL A 52 -8.28 0.26 -40.22
CA VAL A 52 -7.11 -0.47 -40.80
C VAL A 52 -5.77 -0.08 -40.14
N LEU A 53 -5.61 1.19 -39.72
CA LEU A 53 -4.36 1.70 -39.13
C LEU A 53 -4.26 1.58 -37.61
N VAL A 54 -5.20 0.89 -36.98
CA VAL A 54 -5.24 0.79 -35.52
C VAL A 54 -3.97 0.17 -34.91
N GLY A 55 -3.39 -0.83 -35.57
CA GLY A 55 -2.19 -1.51 -35.08
C GLY A 55 -1.02 -0.54 -34.96
N VAL A 56 -0.84 0.32 -35.96
CA VAL A 56 0.23 1.33 -35.98
C VAL A 56 -0.02 2.40 -34.92
N LYS A 57 -1.27 2.85 -34.74
CA LYS A 57 -1.64 3.80 -33.68
C LYS A 57 -1.33 3.24 -32.29
N LEU A 58 -1.71 1.99 -32.03
CA LEU A 58 -1.47 1.31 -30.75
C LEU A 58 0.02 1.08 -30.52
N GLN A 59 0.76 0.62 -31.53
CA GLN A 59 2.20 0.42 -31.41
C GLN A 59 2.93 1.72 -31.07
N LYS A 60 2.55 2.84 -31.71
CA LYS A 60 3.09 4.16 -31.37
C LYS A 60 2.81 4.52 -29.91
N ALA A 61 1.57 4.34 -29.45
CA ALA A 61 1.18 4.65 -28.06
C ALA A 61 1.96 3.80 -27.04
N LEU A 62 2.22 2.52 -27.35
CA LEU A 62 3.02 1.64 -26.49
C LEU A 62 4.49 2.09 -26.42
N LEU A 63 5.09 2.51 -27.53
CA LEU A 63 6.45 3.06 -27.55
C LEU A 63 6.54 4.38 -26.77
N GLU A 64 5.53 5.25 -26.86
CA GLU A 64 5.46 6.48 -26.06
C GLU A 64 5.35 6.17 -24.55
N MET A 65 4.60 5.13 -24.18
CA MET A 65 4.47 4.66 -22.80
C MET A 65 5.78 4.06 -22.28
N GLU A 66 6.49 3.25 -23.07
CA GLU A 66 7.79 2.67 -22.73
C GLU A 66 8.88 3.75 -22.57
N MET A 67 8.90 4.72 -23.48
CA MET A 67 9.80 5.88 -23.39
C MET A 67 9.54 6.65 -22.09
N ALA A 68 8.28 6.92 -21.77
CA ALA A 68 7.90 7.61 -20.54
C ALA A 68 8.25 6.81 -19.27
N TYR A 69 8.10 5.47 -19.32
CA TYR A 69 8.52 4.59 -18.23
C TYR A 69 10.02 4.72 -18.00
N THR A 70 10.82 4.56 -19.05
CA THR A 70 12.29 4.59 -18.98
C THR A 70 12.82 5.93 -18.44
N GLN A 71 12.18 7.05 -18.80
CA GLN A 71 12.54 8.38 -18.30
C GLN A 71 12.22 8.58 -16.82
N LYS A 72 11.11 8.01 -16.33
CA LYS A 72 10.64 8.20 -14.95
C LYS A 72 11.13 7.12 -13.98
N ASN A 73 11.50 5.95 -14.50
CA ASN A 73 11.94 4.81 -13.73
C ASN A 73 13.36 5.05 -13.21
N THR A 74 13.41 5.77 -12.10
CA THR A 74 14.63 6.11 -11.37
C THR A 74 14.62 5.39 -10.03
N ARG A 75 15.82 5.14 -9.49
CA ARG A 75 15.95 4.46 -8.20
C ARG A 75 15.35 5.32 -7.10
N ARG A 76 14.35 4.76 -6.40
CA ARG A 76 13.78 5.35 -5.19
C ARG A 76 14.65 5.08 -3.96
N LEU A 77 14.43 5.85 -2.91
CA LEU A 77 15.06 5.61 -1.61
C LEU A 77 14.43 4.37 -0.99
N ASN A 78 15.24 3.40 -0.60
CA ASN A 78 14.78 2.17 0.05
C ASN A 78 14.93 2.33 1.56
N ILE A 79 13.86 2.09 2.31
CA ILE A 79 13.82 2.27 3.76
C ILE A 79 13.19 1.03 4.40
N THR A 80 13.81 0.56 5.48
CA THR A 80 13.29 -0.52 6.33
C THR A 80 12.90 0.07 7.68
N LYS A 81 11.62 -0.05 8.04
CA LYS A 81 11.10 0.37 9.34
C LYS A 81 10.54 -0.83 10.09
N THR A 82 11.05 -1.06 11.29
CA THR A 82 10.57 -2.12 12.19
C THR A 82 9.61 -1.51 13.20
N ILE A 83 8.43 -2.09 13.31
CA ILE A 83 7.29 -1.55 14.06
C ILE A 83 6.88 -2.59 15.10
N SER A 84 6.93 -2.23 16.37
CA SER A 84 6.43 -3.03 17.48
C SER A 84 4.98 -2.66 17.77
N LEU A 85 4.05 -3.62 17.70
CA LEU A 85 2.66 -3.39 18.09
C LEU A 85 2.54 -3.04 19.57
N LYS A 86 3.37 -3.60 20.44
CA LYS A 86 3.42 -3.20 21.85
C LYS A 86 3.76 -1.72 22.02
N SER A 87 4.70 -1.19 21.23
CA SER A 87 5.01 0.25 21.24
C SER A 87 3.82 1.10 20.74
N LEU A 88 3.07 0.63 19.74
CA LEU A 88 1.88 1.33 19.25
C LEU A 88 0.75 1.33 20.29
N VAL A 89 0.62 0.26 21.08
CA VAL A 89 -0.35 0.17 22.18
C VAL A 89 -0.02 1.20 23.26
N SER A 90 1.26 1.33 23.64
CA SER A 90 1.71 2.35 24.59
C SER A 90 1.44 3.78 24.12
N ASN A 91 1.39 3.99 22.81
CA ASN A 91 1.04 5.28 22.19
C ASN A 91 -0.46 5.45 21.92
N HIS A 92 -1.31 4.55 22.42
CA HIS A 92 -2.78 4.57 22.23
C HIS A 92 -3.25 4.51 20.76
N GLN A 93 -2.49 3.84 19.90
CA GLN A 93 -2.77 3.76 18.45
C GLN A 93 -3.44 2.43 18.03
N VAL A 94 -3.69 1.53 18.98
CA VAL A 94 -4.30 0.21 18.71
C VAL A 94 -5.71 0.14 19.28
N LYS A 95 -6.66 -0.30 18.46
CA LYS A 95 -8.08 -0.45 18.80
C LYS A 95 -8.51 -1.90 18.63
N ALA A 96 -9.42 -2.38 19.48
CA ALA A 96 -10.14 -3.63 19.26
C ALA A 96 -11.64 -3.33 19.20
N ASP A 97 -12.29 -3.62 18.06
CA ASP A 97 -13.72 -3.34 17.85
C ASP A 97 -14.11 -1.92 18.37
N GLU A 98 -13.36 -0.91 17.93
CA GLU A 98 -13.50 0.52 18.29
C GLU A 98 -13.07 0.92 19.71
N THR A 99 -12.80 -0.03 20.61
CA THR A 99 -12.26 0.28 21.95
C THR A 99 -10.75 0.46 21.92
N LEU A 100 -10.24 1.55 22.50
CA LEU A 100 -8.80 1.80 22.61
C LEU A 100 -8.18 0.83 23.62
N LEU A 101 -7.09 0.17 23.22
CA LEU A 101 -6.34 -0.71 24.11
C LEU A 101 -5.16 0.05 24.69
N THR A 102 -4.97 -0.05 26.00
CA THR A 102 -3.91 0.67 26.73
C THR A 102 -2.81 -0.28 27.17
N THR A 103 -3.17 -1.53 27.47
CA THR A 103 -2.25 -2.51 28.05
C THR A 103 -2.10 -3.72 27.13
N TRP A 104 -0.90 -4.29 27.08
CA TRP A 104 -0.63 -5.48 26.26
C TRP A 104 -1.49 -6.71 26.65
N ASP A 105 -1.85 -6.84 27.93
CA ASP A 105 -2.72 -7.92 28.40
C ASP A 105 -4.14 -7.81 27.83
N GLU A 106 -4.64 -6.60 27.60
CA GLU A 106 -5.93 -6.36 26.95
C GLU A 106 -5.89 -6.79 25.48
N VAL A 107 -4.76 -6.57 24.80
CA VAL A 107 -4.52 -7.04 23.42
C VAL A 107 -4.58 -8.57 23.35
N LYS A 108 -3.88 -9.26 24.25
CA LYS A 108 -3.93 -10.73 24.35
C LYS A 108 -5.35 -11.21 24.63
N ALA A 109 -6.07 -10.56 25.55
CA ALA A 109 -7.46 -10.91 25.86
C ALA A 109 -8.38 -10.71 24.64
N ALA A 110 -8.24 -9.61 23.90
CA ALA A 110 -9.00 -9.33 22.69
C ALA A 110 -8.75 -10.40 21.61
N LEU A 111 -7.49 -10.78 21.38
CA LEU A 111 -7.14 -11.86 20.45
C LEU A 111 -7.71 -13.21 20.87
N LYS A 112 -7.71 -13.54 22.17
CA LYS A 112 -8.35 -14.75 22.71
C LYS A 112 -9.86 -14.77 22.52
N CYS A 113 -10.50 -13.61 22.52
CA CYS A 113 -11.91 -13.43 22.21
C CYS A 113 -12.22 -13.39 20.71
N ALA A 114 -11.23 -13.64 19.84
CA ALA A 114 -11.35 -13.56 18.38
C ALA A 114 -11.74 -12.16 17.86
N LYS A 115 -11.43 -11.11 18.62
CA LYS A 115 -11.63 -9.72 18.18
C LYS A 115 -10.58 -9.34 17.14
N LYS A 116 -10.93 -8.34 16.32
CA LYS A 116 -10.04 -7.75 15.33
C LYS A 116 -9.28 -6.59 15.95
N LEU A 117 -7.96 -6.62 15.85
CA LEU A 117 -7.08 -5.52 16.24
C LEU A 117 -6.89 -4.60 15.05
N SER A 118 -7.22 -3.34 15.19
CA SER A 118 -7.01 -2.31 14.18
C SER A 118 -5.90 -1.36 14.62
N PHE A 119 -5.00 -1.02 13.71
CA PHE A 119 -3.93 -0.06 13.96
C PHE A 119 -3.60 0.71 12.69
N ASP A 120 -3.16 1.95 12.86
CA ASP A 120 -2.99 2.91 11.78
C ASP A 120 -1.54 3.37 11.70
N LEU A 121 -0.97 3.35 10.50
CA LEU A 121 0.33 3.92 10.18
C LEU A 121 0.11 5.29 9.56
N SER A 122 0.16 6.34 10.38
CA SER A 122 -0.12 7.71 9.94
C SER A 122 1.02 8.31 9.12
N HIS A 123 0.76 9.41 8.42
CA HIS A 123 1.82 10.14 7.70
C HIS A 123 2.89 10.68 8.66
N GLN A 124 2.44 11.22 9.81
CA GLN A 124 3.31 11.68 10.89
C GLN A 124 4.27 10.59 11.38
N PHE A 125 3.82 9.33 11.46
CA PHE A 125 4.64 8.21 11.90
C PHE A 125 5.86 7.95 11.01
N PHE A 126 5.78 8.29 9.71
CA PHE A 126 6.91 8.19 8.78
C PHE A 126 7.73 9.47 8.71
N ASP A 127 7.09 10.63 8.85
CA ASP A 127 7.80 11.93 8.86
C ASP A 127 8.69 12.07 10.09
N ALA A 128 8.30 11.49 11.23
CA ALA A 128 9.11 11.48 12.45
C ALA A 128 10.48 10.81 12.26
N ASP A 129 10.62 9.87 11.33
CA ASP A 129 11.92 9.28 10.97
C ASP A 129 12.64 10.12 9.90
N PHE A 130 11.91 10.41 8.82
CA PHE A 130 12.45 11.07 7.63
C PHE A 130 11.45 12.12 7.12
N PRO A 131 11.59 13.39 7.54
CA PRO A 131 10.78 14.49 7.04
C PRO A 131 11.08 14.75 5.57
N GLY A 132 10.13 15.34 4.84
CA GLY A 132 10.31 15.72 3.44
C GLY A 132 10.24 14.57 2.42
N HIS A 133 10.03 13.33 2.84
CA HIS A 133 9.81 12.21 1.93
C HIS A 133 8.35 12.09 1.52
N TYR A 134 8.12 11.82 0.23
CA TYR A 134 6.79 11.61 -0.35
C TYR A 134 6.78 10.35 -1.24
N ALA A 135 5.62 10.03 -1.82
CA ALA A 135 5.40 8.84 -2.66
C ALA A 135 5.85 7.53 -1.98
N ARG A 136 5.54 7.39 -0.69
CA ARG A 136 5.91 6.24 0.15
C ARG A 136 5.10 5.02 -0.25
N LYS A 137 5.75 4.05 -0.88
CA LYS A 137 5.16 2.79 -1.35
C LYS A 137 5.72 1.59 -0.63
N ILE A 138 4.85 0.69 -0.20
CA ILE A 138 5.27 -0.60 0.36
C ILE A 138 5.97 -1.40 -0.74
N HIS A 139 7.14 -1.93 -0.41
CA HIS A 139 7.87 -2.89 -1.26
C HIS A 139 7.66 -4.31 -0.76
N SER A 140 7.81 -4.53 0.55
CA SER A 140 7.47 -5.79 1.18
C SER A 140 7.15 -5.61 2.65
N LEU A 141 6.35 -6.53 3.18
CA LEU A 141 5.98 -6.59 4.58
C LEU A 141 6.21 -8.00 5.09
N SER A 142 6.87 -8.11 6.24
CA SER A 142 6.99 -9.37 6.97
C SER A 142 6.65 -9.17 8.45
N VAL A 143 6.13 -10.22 9.08
CA VAL A 143 5.70 -10.19 10.47
C VAL A 143 6.42 -11.28 11.26
N THR A 144 6.90 -10.89 12.43
CA THR A 144 7.56 -11.77 13.39
C THR A 144 6.81 -11.73 14.72
N PHE A 145 6.52 -12.92 15.25
CA PHE A 145 5.86 -13.12 16.53
C PHE A 145 6.89 -13.67 17.51
N PRO A 146 7.48 -12.84 18.39
CA PRO A 146 8.38 -13.30 19.45
C PRO A 146 7.61 -14.10 20.52
N THR A 147 7.28 -15.35 20.19
CA THR A 147 6.59 -16.31 21.05
C THR A 147 7.23 -17.69 20.92
N LEU A 148 7.08 -18.51 21.94
CA LEU A 148 7.53 -19.90 21.93
C LEU A 148 6.49 -20.74 21.20
N LEU A 149 6.78 -21.08 19.94
CA LEU A 149 5.97 -21.98 19.13
C LEU A 149 6.28 -23.44 19.50
N PRO A 150 5.28 -24.27 19.86
CA PRO A 150 5.48 -25.70 20.05
C PRO A 150 5.90 -26.38 18.74
N PRO A 151 6.63 -27.52 18.82
CA PRO A 151 7.01 -28.28 17.63
C PRO A 151 5.81 -28.66 16.76
N TYR A 152 5.96 -28.52 15.43
CA TYR A 152 4.94 -28.87 14.43
C TYR A 152 3.61 -28.11 14.57
N GLN A 153 3.61 -26.94 15.22
CA GLN A 153 2.48 -26.02 15.24
C GLN A 153 2.71 -24.80 14.36
N ASN A 154 1.65 -24.38 13.67
CA ASN A 154 1.65 -23.20 12.79
C ASN A 154 0.83 -22.07 13.42
N MET A 155 1.24 -20.84 13.11
CA MET A 155 0.45 -19.64 13.33
C MET A 155 -0.81 -19.66 12.46
N ARG A 156 -1.86 -18.98 12.90
CA ARG A 156 -3.12 -18.84 12.15
C ARG A 156 -3.64 -17.41 12.28
N VAL A 157 -2.82 -16.47 11.80
CA VAL A 157 -3.11 -15.04 11.91
C VAL A 157 -3.44 -14.49 10.53
N LEU A 158 -4.48 -13.67 10.46
CA LEU A 158 -4.84 -12.91 9.28
C LEU A 158 -4.41 -11.46 9.48
N LEU A 159 -3.72 -10.91 8.48
CA LEU A 159 -3.40 -9.49 8.40
C LEU A 159 -4.05 -8.92 7.14
N GLU A 160 -4.78 -7.83 7.28
CA GLU A 160 -5.52 -7.15 6.22
C GLU A 160 -5.17 -5.67 6.17
N GLN A 161 -4.90 -5.15 4.98
CA GLN A 161 -4.80 -3.70 4.74
C GLN A 161 -6.18 -3.19 4.33
N THR A 162 -6.87 -2.50 5.24
CA THR A 162 -8.25 -2.04 5.02
C THR A 162 -8.29 -0.78 4.16
N SER A 163 -7.33 0.11 4.36
CA SER A 163 -7.15 1.30 3.51
C SER A 163 -5.69 1.70 3.42
N ASN A 164 -5.36 2.44 2.37
CA ASN A 164 -4.04 3.03 2.19
C ASN A 164 -4.14 4.39 1.51
N THR A 165 -3.10 5.18 1.67
CA THR A 165 -3.01 6.53 1.14
C THR A 165 -1.59 6.77 0.62
N LEU A 166 -1.50 7.37 -0.55
CA LEU A 166 -0.25 7.71 -1.22
C LEU A 166 -0.24 9.20 -1.56
N LEU A 167 0.77 9.90 -1.05
CA LEU A 167 1.06 11.28 -1.45
C LEU A 167 1.96 11.27 -2.67
N VAL A 168 1.43 11.58 -3.85
CA VAL A 168 2.12 11.46 -5.14
C VAL A 168 3.10 12.61 -5.41
N ALA A 169 2.82 13.80 -4.87
CA ALA A 169 3.62 15.01 -5.07
C ALA A 169 3.96 15.69 -3.73
N PRO A 170 5.07 16.43 -3.63
CA PRO A 170 5.49 17.12 -2.41
C PRO A 170 4.64 18.38 -2.19
N ASP A 171 3.40 18.17 -1.76
CA ASP A 171 2.39 19.20 -1.55
C ASP A 171 2.12 19.36 -0.04
N ILE A 172 2.43 20.52 0.51
CA ILE A 172 2.34 20.78 1.95
C ILE A 172 0.90 20.88 2.43
N GLU A 173 -0.03 21.36 1.60
CA GLU A 173 -1.45 21.44 1.95
C GLU A 173 -2.05 20.05 2.07
N ALA A 174 -1.65 19.17 1.14
CA ALA A 174 -1.98 17.75 1.22
C ALA A 174 -1.47 17.12 2.53
N VAL A 175 -0.22 17.38 2.92
CA VAL A 175 0.34 16.87 4.20
C VAL A 175 -0.46 17.37 5.41
N LYS A 176 -0.84 18.66 5.45
CA LYS A 176 -1.67 19.21 6.54
C LYS A 176 -3.00 18.46 6.67
N SER A 177 -3.65 18.16 5.55
CA SER A 177 -4.91 17.37 5.54
C SER A 177 -4.71 15.93 6.07
N LEU A 178 -3.52 15.34 5.88
CA LEU A 178 -3.20 13.99 6.35
C LEU A 178 -2.90 13.95 7.85
N TYR A 179 -2.46 15.08 8.43
CA TYR A 179 -2.21 15.20 9.85
C TYR A 179 -3.51 15.44 10.62
N THR A 180 -4.39 16.30 10.09
CA THR A 180 -5.67 16.66 10.71
C THR A 180 -6.81 16.38 9.73
N PRO A 181 -7.51 15.22 9.85
CA PRO A 181 -8.56 14.81 8.92
C PRO A 181 -9.81 15.71 8.87
N THR A 182 -9.90 16.72 9.74
CA THR A 182 -11.05 17.63 9.89
C THR A 182 -11.21 18.56 8.69
N GLU A 183 -10.12 18.89 8.01
CA GLU A 183 -10.11 19.67 6.77
C GLU A 183 -9.98 18.71 5.58
N LYS A 184 -11.12 18.21 5.08
CA LYS A 184 -11.17 17.42 3.84
C LYS A 184 -10.88 18.32 2.64
N THR A 185 -9.63 18.70 2.47
CA THR A 185 -9.13 19.22 1.21
C THR A 185 -8.80 18.01 0.35
N ASP A 186 -9.63 17.75 -0.67
CA ASP A 186 -9.29 16.77 -1.70
C ASP A 186 -8.21 17.38 -2.60
N SER A 187 -6.96 17.24 -2.17
CA SER A 187 -5.81 17.57 -3.00
C SER A 187 -5.62 16.48 -4.04
N ASP A 188 -5.50 16.86 -5.31
CA ASP A 188 -5.16 15.96 -6.43
C ASP A 188 -3.83 15.20 -6.24
N SER A 189 -3.03 15.62 -5.25
CA SER A 189 -1.76 15.02 -4.85
C SER A 189 -1.95 13.76 -3.99
N ILE A 190 -3.15 13.50 -3.46
CA ILE A 190 -3.45 12.38 -2.57
C ILE A 190 -4.26 11.33 -3.34
N ILE A 191 -3.72 10.11 -3.42
CA ILE A 191 -4.43 8.96 -3.94
C ILE A 191 -4.75 8.03 -2.77
N ARG A 192 -6.02 7.66 -2.64
CA ARG A 192 -6.49 6.77 -1.57
C ARG A 192 -6.90 5.43 -2.15
N ASN A 193 -6.79 4.39 -1.34
CA ASN A 193 -7.40 3.09 -1.57
C ASN A 193 -6.91 2.37 -2.84
N LEU A 194 -5.60 2.40 -3.08
CA LEU A 194 -4.95 1.58 -4.11
C LEU A 194 -4.99 0.11 -3.70
N ARG A 195 -5.78 -0.72 -4.40
CA ARG A 195 -5.91 -2.16 -4.11
C ARG A 195 -6.27 -2.46 -2.64
N ILE A 196 -7.42 -1.95 -2.19
CA ILE A 196 -7.92 -2.17 -0.82
C ILE A 196 -8.26 -3.63 -0.50
N ASN A 197 -8.33 -3.92 0.80
CA ASN A 197 -8.78 -5.19 1.38
C ASN A 197 -7.92 -6.39 0.98
N GLN A 198 -6.64 -6.15 0.68
CA GLN A 198 -5.66 -7.22 0.53
C GLN A 198 -5.40 -7.89 1.88
N LYS A 199 -5.26 -9.22 1.86
CA LYS A 199 -5.06 -10.04 3.06
C LYS A 199 -3.93 -11.02 2.85
N ILE A 200 -3.15 -11.24 3.90
CA ILE A 200 -2.18 -12.33 3.97
C ILE A 200 -2.48 -13.22 5.18
N ILE A 201 -2.04 -14.46 5.09
CA ILE A 201 -2.12 -15.45 6.16
C ILE A 201 -0.71 -15.71 6.67
N LEU A 202 -0.52 -15.54 7.97
CA LEU A 202 0.76 -15.76 8.63
C LEU A 202 0.72 -17.13 9.33
N SER A 203 1.61 -18.01 8.90
CA SER A 203 1.65 -19.43 9.31
C SER A 203 2.96 -19.84 9.97
N ARG A 204 4.09 -19.19 9.65
CA ARG A 204 5.43 -19.53 10.14
C ARG A 204 5.76 -18.84 11.46
N GLY A 205 5.34 -17.58 11.61
CA GLY A 205 5.54 -16.81 12.82
C GLY A 205 6.90 -16.08 12.93
N ASN A 206 7.86 -16.33 12.06
CA ASN A 206 9.13 -15.60 12.00
C ASN A 206 9.41 -15.12 10.58
N ASP A 207 9.69 -13.81 10.42
CA ASP A 207 9.88 -13.12 9.15
C ASP A 207 8.90 -13.58 8.05
N ASP A 208 7.62 -13.66 8.40
CA ASP A 208 6.59 -14.24 7.55
C ASP A 208 5.87 -13.15 6.74
N SER A 209 5.95 -13.23 5.41
CA SER A 209 5.26 -12.33 4.47
C SER A 209 3.91 -12.89 3.99
N GLY A 210 3.54 -14.10 4.41
CA GLY A 210 2.39 -14.84 3.87
C GLY A 210 2.61 -15.45 2.49
N GLU A 211 3.81 -15.32 1.95
CA GLU A 211 4.24 -15.95 0.70
C GLU A 211 5.18 -17.13 0.98
N PHE A 212 5.22 -18.09 0.05
CA PHE A 212 6.13 -19.23 0.14
C PHE A 212 7.55 -18.77 -0.28
N PRO A 213 8.59 -18.96 0.55
CA PRO A 213 9.93 -18.45 0.26
C PRO A 213 10.57 -19.07 -0.99
N ASP A 214 10.17 -20.30 -1.32
CA ASP A 214 10.69 -21.05 -2.46
C ASP A 214 10.10 -20.57 -3.80
N ASP A 215 9.01 -19.80 -3.78
CA ASP A 215 8.36 -19.19 -4.94
C ASP A 215 8.94 -17.80 -5.24
N GLY A 216 10.27 -17.65 -5.20
CA GLY A 216 10.97 -16.38 -5.43
C GLY A 216 10.72 -15.73 -6.80
N PHE A 217 10.03 -16.44 -7.72
CA PHE A 217 9.53 -15.90 -8.97
C PHE A 217 8.00 -15.93 -8.97
N THR A 218 7.39 -14.77 -8.75
CA THR A 218 5.92 -14.58 -8.73
C THR A 218 5.25 -14.71 -10.11
N GLY A 219 5.97 -15.14 -11.14
CA GLY A 219 5.45 -15.20 -12.51
C GLY A 219 5.10 -13.83 -13.09
N GLY A 220 5.66 -12.74 -12.54
CA GLY A 220 5.32 -11.37 -12.89
C GLY A 220 4.12 -10.80 -12.13
N GLN A 221 3.60 -11.50 -11.12
CA GLN A 221 2.60 -10.94 -10.20
C GLN A 221 3.28 -10.06 -9.14
N TYR A 222 2.61 -8.98 -8.74
CA TYR A 222 3.05 -8.18 -7.60
C TYR A 222 2.99 -8.98 -6.31
N HIS A 223 3.97 -8.76 -5.42
CA HIS A 223 3.93 -9.24 -4.06
C HIS A 223 2.76 -8.64 -3.28
N SER A 224 2.44 -9.27 -2.15
CA SER A 224 1.40 -8.81 -1.25
C SER A 224 1.69 -7.39 -0.76
N PHE A 225 0.71 -6.48 -0.92
CA PHE A 225 0.81 -5.05 -0.59
C PHE A 225 1.84 -4.25 -1.39
N GLU A 226 2.51 -4.85 -2.39
CA GLU A 226 3.52 -4.15 -3.17
C GLU A 226 2.90 -2.96 -3.92
N HIS A 227 3.59 -1.82 -3.90
CA HIS A 227 3.20 -0.53 -4.46
C HIS A 227 1.98 0.15 -3.83
N THR A 228 1.37 -0.42 -2.78
CA THR A 228 0.33 0.29 -2.02
C THR A 228 0.96 1.39 -1.16
N GLY A 229 0.14 2.36 -0.74
CA GLY A 229 0.61 3.46 0.12
C GLY A 229 1.09 2.96 1.49
N ALA A 230 2.24 3.44 1.94
CA ALA A 230 2.78 3.10 3.27
C ALA A 230 1.88 3.64 4.40
N VAL A 231 1.30 4.83 4.20
CA VAL A 231 0.28 5.38 5.10
C VAL A 231 -0.98 4.54 4.95
N SER A 232 -1.34 3.78 5.98
CA SER A 232 -2.32 2.71 5.83
C SER A 232 -2.97 2.30 7.15
N HIS A 233 -4.17 1.73 7.04
CA HIS A 233 -4.92 1.15 8.15
C HIS A 233 -4.88 -0.37 8.02
N TRP A 234 -4.59 -1.04 9.13
CA TRP A 234 -4.39 -2.48 9.18
C TRP A 234 -5.32 -3.12 10.18
N GLN A 235 -5.68 -4.36 9.90
CA GLN A 235 -6.50 -5.18 10.76
C GLN A 235 -5.86 -6.56 10.92
N LEU A 236 -5.54 -6.93 12.16
CA LEU A 236 -5.01 -8.23 12.53
C LEU A 236 -6.07 -9.04 13.27
N SER A 237 -6.21 -10.32 12.92
CA SER A 237 -7.17 -11.20 13.60
C SER A 237 -6.70 -12.64 13.70
N VAL A 238 -7.18 -13.32 14.75
CA VAL A 238 -6.98 -14.76 14.97
C VAL A 238 -8.34 -15.43 14.95
N PRO A 239 -8.75 -16.07 13.83
CA PRO A 239 -10.13 -16.56 13.67
C PRO A 239 -10.55 -17.64 14.67
N ARG A 240 -9.63 -18.51 15.08
CA ARG A 240 -9.89 -19.64 15.99
C ARG A 240 -8.85 -19.68 17.10
N PRO A 241 -8.91 -18.73 18.07
CA PRO A 241 -7.89 -18.61 19.11
C PRO A 241 -7.87 -19.83 20.06
N LYS A 242 -8.99 -20.55 20.17
CA LYS A 242 -9.11 -21.78 20.97
C LYS A 242 -8.25 -22.95 20.47
N ASN A 243 -7.80 -22.93 19.22
CA ASN A 243 -7.02 -24.02 18.61
C ASN A 243 -5.50 -23.91 18.88
N GLY A 244 -5.08 -22.94 19.67
CA GLY A 244 -3.69 -22.73 20.08
C GLY A 244 -3.59 -21.63 21.12
N PRO A 245 -4.22 -21.79 22.30
CA PRO A 245 -4.27 -20.74 23.33
C PRO A 245 -2.88 -20.39 23.86
N GLU A 246 -2.01 -21.40 24.02
CA GLU A 246 -0.63 -21.27 24.54
C GLU A 246 0.22 -20.28 23.72
N LEU A 247 -0.06 -20.20 22.42
CA LEU A 247 0.59 -19.26 21.51
C LEU A 247 0.30 -17.80 21.90
N LEU A 248 -0.97 -17.52 22.18
CA LEU A 248 -1.45 -16.18 22.56
C LEU A 248 -1.10 -15.85 24.00
N ASP A 249 -0.99 -16.85 24.86
CA ASP A 249 -0.55 -16.70 26.25
C ASP A 249 0.90 -16.18 26.32
N ASN A 250 1.78 -16.76 25.50
CA ASN A 250 3.20 -16.43 25.45
C ASN A 250 3.57 -15.31 24.45
N LEU A 251 2.56 -14.66 23.85
CA LEU A 251 2.80 -13.61 22.87
C LEU A 251 3.32 -12.34 23.55
N ASN A 252 4.60 -12.04 23.38
CA ASN A 252 5.24 -10.88 24.00
C ASN A 252 5.02 -9.58 23.23
N ASP A 253 5.04 -9.68 21.90
CA ASP A 253 4.89 -8.56 20.96
C ASP A 253 4.49 -9.13 19.58
N ILE A 254 4.14 -8.25 18.65
CA ILE A 254 4.03 -8.54 17.23
C ILE A 254 4.87 -7.50 16.50
N ILE A 255 5.89 -7.95 15.80
CA ILE A 255 6.88 -7.09 15.13
C ILE A 255 6.59 -7.12 13.64
N ILE A 256 6.32 -5.95 13.07
CA ILE A 256 6.10 -5.76 11.64
C ILE A 256 7.34 -5.11 11.06
N LYS A 257 7.98 -5.78 10.10
CA LYS A 257 9.07 -5.21 9.32
C LYS A 257 8.51 -4.73 7.99
N LEU A 258 8.47 -3.42 7.83
CA LEU A 258 7.96 -2.75 6.65
C LEU A 258 9.13 -2.23 5.81
N ASN A 259 9.33 -2.82 4.63
CA ASN A 259 10.22 -2.28 3.61
C ASN A 259 9.39 -1.42 2.67
N TYR A 260 9.76 -0.16 2.51
CA TYR A 260 9.08 0.75 1.62
C TYR A 260 10.07 1.59 0.82
N THR A 261 9.58 2.17 -0.26
CA THR A 261 10.33 3.10 -1.11
C THR A 261 9.76 4.50 -1.01
N ALA A 262 10.59 5.52 -1.14
CA ALA A 262 10.17 6.92 -1.08
C ALA A 262 10.93 7.79 -2.10
N LYS A 263 10.38 8.97 -2.39
CA LYS A 263 11.04 10.04 -3.13
C LYS A 263 11.36 11.18 -2.16
N SER A 264 12.49 11.85 -2.35
CA SER A 264 12.85 13.04 -1.57
C SER A 264 12.22 14.28 -2.21
N GLY A 265 11.55 15.10 -1.41
CA GLY A 265 11.16 16.45 -1.82
C GLY A 265 12.34 17.43 -1.74
N ASP A 266 12.06 18.68 -2.11
CA ASP A 266 13.02 19.78 -1.98
C ASP A 266 13.19 20.22 -0.52
N GLN A 267 14.28 20.94 -0.22
CA GLN A 267 14.57 21.42 1.14
C GLN A 267 13.45 22.28 1.74
N SER A 268 12.74 23.05 0.91
CA SER A 268 11.60 23.87 1.35
C SER A 268 10.45 23.01 1.87
N PHE A 269 10.18 21.89 1.20
CA PHE A 269 9.16 20.94 1.60
C PHE A 269 9.55 20.23 2.90
N GLU A 270 10.80 19.78 3.00
CA GLU A 270 11.32 19.16 4.23
C GLU A 270 11.22 20.10 5.44
N ASN A 271 11.65 21.36 5.29
CA ASN A 271 11.56 22.35 6.36
C ASN A 271 10.11 22.63 6.78
N ALA A 272 9.18 22.70 5.82
CA ALA A 272 7.78 22.91 6.11
C ALA A 272 7.15 21.71 6.84
N VAL A 273 7.52 20.47 6.48
CA VAL A 273 7.07 19.26 7.19
C VAL A 273 7.63 19.21 8.61
N ASN A 274 8.89 19.58 8.81
CA ASN A 274 9.48 19.66 10.15
C ASN A 274 8.75 20.65 11.06
N GLN A 275 8.42 21.84 10.55
CA GLN A 275 7.62 22.81 11.31
C GLN A 275 6.25 22.23 11.70
N LEU A 276 5.57 21.54 10.77
CA LEU A 276 4.30 20.88 11.07
C LEU A 276 4.42 19.77 12.12
N LEU A 277 5.53 19.03 12.14
CA LEU A 277 5.80 18.04 13.18
C LEU A 277 5.93 18.69 14.55
N GLU A 278 6.75 19.73 14.66
CA GLU A 278 6.98 20.47 15.91
C GLU A 278 5.68 21.09 16.45
N ASP A 279 4.88 21.69 15.57
CA ASP A 279 3.58 22.27 15.92
C ASP A 279 2.65 21.20 16.51
N ASN A 280 2.57 20.01 15.89
CA ASN A 280 1.71 18.94 16.38
C ASN A 280 2.23 18.28 17.67
N GLU A 281 3.54 18.19 17.86
CA GLU A 281 4.12 17.72 19.12
C GLU A 281 3.86 18.69 20.27
N SER A 282 3.92 20.00 20.01
CA SER A 282 3.61 21.03 21.00
C SER A 282 2.12 20.98 21.41
N VAL A 283 1.22 20.74 20.45
CA VAL A 283 -0.22 20.58 20.71
C VAL A 283 -0.50 19.34 21.56
N ARG A 284 0.21 18.22 21.34
CA ARG A 284 0.05 17.02 22.18
C ARG A 284 0.51 17.26 23.62
N LYS A 285 1.65 17.94 23.82
CA LYS A 285 2.18 18.23 25.16
C LYS A 285 1.35 19.25 25.96
N GLY A 286 0.53 20.05 25.30
CA GLY A 286 -0.37 21.02 25.96
C GLY A 286 -1.74 20.45 26.37
N HIS A 287 -2.01 19.18 26.09
CA HIS A 287 -3.28 18.50 26.41
C HIS A 287 -3.17 17.42 27.49
N ASP A 288 -1.95 17.18 28.00
CA ASP A 288 -1.65 16.38 29.21
C ASP A 288 -1.53 17.30 30.44
#